data_AF-A0A1D1XDW4-F1
#
_entry.id   AF-A0A1D1XDW4-F1
#
_cell.length_a   1.000
_cell.length_b   1.000
_cell.length_c   1.000
_cell.angle_alpha   90.00
_cell.angle_beta   90.00
_cell.angle_gamma   90.00
#
_symmetry.space_group_name_H-M   'P 1'
#
loop_
_entity.id
_entity.type
_entity.pdbx_description
1 polymer ?
#
loop_
_entity_poly.entity_id
_entity_poly.type
_entity_poly.pdbx_seq_one_letter_code
_entity_poly.pdbx_strand_id
1 'polypeptide(L)'
;NFPDIIFFNAKIDKKKYYLTMQVTRHLMKAAQKATTGIFGLAVHPNPRPHLIKTYNKTLSALTHIPPTAVYRQATESITKNRLKIVESTKNVQEIEEKIGAGQIEELIWQAEDELKLVAKMEEWKPWEPLEVEPPKGQWVYEGTELG
;
A
#
# COMPACT_ATOMS: atom_id res chain seq x y z
N ASN A 1 35.39 -12.53 -23.31
CA ASN A 1 36.28 -12.72 -22.16
C ASN A 1 35.39 -12.80 -20.92
N PHE A 2 34.93 -14.00 -20.57
CA PHE A 2 34.13 -14.27 -19.36
C PHE A 2 35.08 -14.80 -18.28
N PRO A 3 35.00 -14.35 -17.02
CA PRO A 3 35.91 -14.81 -15.98
C PRO A 3 35.59 -16.24 -15.55
N ASP A 4 36.63 -17.06 -15.43
CA ASP A 4 36.58 -18.46 -15.01
C ASP A 4 36.11 -18.55 -13.54
N ILE A 5 34.86 -18.95 -13.34
CA ILE A 5 34.39 -19.46 -12.06
C ILE A 5 34.77 -20.94 -12.01
N ILE A 6 35.57 -21.30 -11.01
CA ILE A 6 36.03 -22.65 -10.74
C ILE A 6 34.80 -23.53 -10.44
N PHE A 7 34.31 -24.24 -11.45
CA PHE A 7 33.26 -25.25 -11.26
C PHE A 7 33.91 -26.57 -10.85
N PHE A 8 33.59 -26.99 -9.62
CA PHE A 8 33.77 -28.36 -9.16
C PHE A 8 33.19 -29.31 -10.22
N ASN A 9 34.01 -30.25 -10.68
CA ASN A 9 33.76 -31.12 -11.84
C ASN A 9 32.66 -32.16 -11.53
N ALA A 10 31.41 -31.73 -11.48
CA ALA A 10 30.25 -32.61 -11.43
C ALA A 10 29.69 -32.73 -12.85
N LYS A 11 29.55 -33.97 -13.33
CA LYS A 11 28.92 -34.30 -14.62
C LYS A 11 27.44 -33.90 -14.54
N ILE A 12 27.12 -32.65 -14.89
CA ILE A 12 25.76 -32.12 -14.87
C ILE A 12 24.97 -32.83 -15.97
N ASP A 13 24.04 -33.69 -15.58
CA ASP A 13 23.12 -34.34 -16.52
C ASP A 13 22.21 -33.27 -17.15
N LYS A 14 22.32 -33.11 -18.48
CA LYS A 14 21.52 -32.15 -19.25
C LYS A 14 20.02 -32.37 -19.03
N LYS A 15 19.54 -33.63 -18.96
CA LYS A 15 18.11 -33.92 -18.71
C LYS A 15 17.69 -33.42 -17.33
N LYS A 16 18.52 -33.63 -16.32
CA LYS A 16 18.27 -33.14 -14.95
C LYS A 16 18.26 -31.61 -14.91
N TYR A 17 19.18 -30.94 -15.61
CA TYR A 17 19.23 -29.48 -15.70
C TYR A 17 17.99 -28.87 -16.37
N TYR A 18 17.54 -29.45 -17.50
CA TYR A 18 16.31 -29.00 -18.16
C TYR A 18 15.07 -29.27 -17.30
N LEU A 19 15.01 -30.41 -16.60
CA LEU A 19 13.92 -30.73 -15.69
C LEU A 19 13.89 -29.76 -14.50
N THR A 20 15.03 -29.45 -13.89
CA THR A 20 15.12 -28.45 -12.81
C THR A 20 14.73 -27.06 -13.29
N MET A 21 15.10 -26.67 -14.52
CA MET A 21 14.69 -25.40 -15.14
C MET A 21 13.20 -25.33 -15.46
N GLN A 22 12.58 -26.45 -15.84
CA GLN A 22 11.13 -26.52 -16.02
C GLN A 22 10.40 -26.45 -14.69
N VAL A 23 10.80 -27.23 -13.69
CA VAL A 23 10.17 -27.22 -12.35
C VAL A 23 10.31 -25.85 -11.68
N THR A 24 11.50 -25.25 -11.71
CA THR A 24 11.70 -23.88 -11.18
C THR A 24 10.81 -22.86 -11.89
N ARG A 25 10.65 -22.95 -13.21
CA ARG A 25 9.73 -22.06 -13.95
C ARG A 25 8.27 -22.23 -13.49
N HIS A 26 7.80 -23.45 -13.25
CA HIS A 26 6.44 -23.69 -12.77
C HIS A 26 6.25 -23.23 -11.31
N LEU A 27 7.25 -23.43 -10.46
CA LEU A 27 7.24 -22.92 -9.08
C LEU A 27 7.24 -21.38 -9.02
N MET A 28 8.04 -20.72 -9.87
CA MET A 28 8.06 -19.27 -9.99
C MET A 28 6.72 -18.71 -10.50
N LYS A 29 6.08 -19.41 -11.45
CA LYS A 29 4.75 -19.02 -11.95
C LYS A 29 3.63 -19.23 -10.93
N ALA A 30 3.69 -20.28 -10.12
CA ALA A 30 2.68 -20.53 -9.07
C ALA A 30 2.73 -19.49 -7.94
N ALA A 31 3.88 -18.85 -7.72
CA ALA A 31 4.07 -17.86 -6.67
C ALA A 31 3.65 -16.43 -7.07
N GLN A 32 3.42 -16.13 -8.35
CA GLN A 32 3.17 -14.78 -8.84
C GLN A 32 1.77 -14.64 -9.44
N LYS A 33 1.02 -13.61 -9.01
CA LYS A 33 -0.22 -13.19 -9.68
C LYS A 33 0.11 -12.86 -11.14
N ALA A 34 -0.62 -13.46 -12.08
CA ALA A 34 -0.38 -13.26 -13.52
C ALA A 34 -0.88 -11.89 -14.02
N THR A 35 -1.98 -11.40 -13.43
CA THR A 35 -2.57 -10.08 -13.69
C THR A 35 -3.44 -9.69 -12.49
N THR A 36 -3.62 -8.39 -12.26
CA THR A 36 -4.58 -7.84 -11.30
C THR A 36 -6.01 -7.82 -11.87
N GLY A 37 -6.18 -8.01 -13.18
CA GLY A 37 -7.48 -7.88 -13.84
C GLY A 37 -8.01 -6.44 -13.93
N ILE A 38 -7.22 -5.45 -13.49
CA ILE A 38 -7.57 -4.02 -13.52
C ILE A 38 -6.71 -3.33 -14.58
N PHE A 39 -7.34 -2.57 -15.47
CA PHE A 39 -6.62 -1.83 -16.51
C PHE A 39 -5.70 -0.77 -15.89
N GLY A 40 -4.44 -0.73 -16.33
CA GLY A 40 -3.46 0.26 -15.86
C GLY A 40 -2.80 -0.06 -14.51
N LEU A 41 -3.18 -1.15 -13.82
CA LEU A 41 -2.58 -1.57 -12.55
C LEU A 41 -1.71 -2.81 -12.72
N ALA A 42 -0.40 -2.63 -12.84
CA ALA A 42 0.54 -3.74 -12.97
C ALA A 42 0.74 -4.48 -11.65
N VAL A 43 0.95 -5.80 -11.72
CA VAL A 43 1.28 -6.63 -10.55
C VAL A 43 2.64 -6.20 -9.99
N HIS A 44 2.69 -5.97 -8.68
CA HIS A 44 3.92 -5.54 -8.04
C HIS A 44 4.76 -6.77 -7.63
N PRO A 45 6.08 -6.82 -7.93
CA PRO A 45 6.89 -8.02 -7.69
C PRO A 45 7.11 -8.32 -6.21
N ASN A 46 7.16 -7.29 -5.35
CA ASN A 46 7.35 -7.42 -3.90
C ASN A 46 6.43 -6.44 -3.13
N PRO A 47 5.11 -6.70 -3.08
CA PRO A 47 4.14 -5.71 -2.60
C PRO A 47 4.25 -5.45 -1.09
N ARG A 48 4.53 -6.49 -0.31
CA ARG A 48 4.55 -6.43 1.16
C ARG A 48 5.67 -5.53 1.73
N PRO A 49 6.96 -5.69 1.34
CA PRO A 49 8.00 -4.77 1.80
C PRO A 49 7.75 -3.32 1.40
N HIS A 50 7.18 -3.11 0.22
CA HIS A 50 6.83 -1.77 -0.26
C HIS A 50 5.74 -1.13 0.60
N LEU A 51 4.65 -1.86 0.90
CA LEU A 51 3.60 -1.40 1.81
C LEU A 51 4.13 -1.02 3.19
N ILE A 52 4.95 -1.88 3.80
CA ILE A 52 5.55 -1.62 5.12
C ILE A 52 6.37 -0.33 5.08
N LYS A 53 7.19 -0.15 4.04
CA LYS A 53 7.99 1.06 3.85
C LYS A 53 7.12 2.30 3.71
N THR A 54 6.05 2.23 2.92
CA THR A 54 5.15 3.37 2.68
C THR A 54 4.34 3.73 3.93
N TYR A 55 3.83 2.76 4.68
CA TYR A 55 3.15 3.02 5.95
C TYR A 55 4.07 3.62 7.00
N ASN A 56 5.31 3.12 7.14
CA ASN A 56 6.29 3.71 8.04
C ASN A 56 6.62 5.16 7.67
N LYS A 57 6.78 5.46 6.38
CA LYS A 57 6.94 6.84 5.90
C LYS A 57 5.73 7.71 6.25
N THR A 58 4.52 7.18 6.09
CA THR A 58 3.28 7.89 6.40
C THR A 58 3.21 8.21 7.90
N LEU A 59 3.53 7.24 8.77
CA LEU A 59 3.60 7.46 10.21
C LEU A 59 4.66 8.50 10.60
N SER A 60 5.81 8.52 9.91
CA SER A 60 6.81 9.58 10.11
C SER A 60 6.30 10.95 9.68
N ALA A 61 5.64 11.06 8.52
CA ALA A 61 5.09 12.31 8.02
C ALA A 61 3.98 12.87 8.95
N LEU A 62 3.14 12.00 9.50
CA LEU A 62 2.08 12.38 10.45
C LEU A 62 2.63 13.01 11.75
N THR A 63 3.92 12.84 12.07
CA THR A 63 4.50 13.44 13.28
C THR A 63 4.52 14.98 13.23
N HIS A 64 4.50 15.58 12.03
CA HIS A 64 4.48 17.03 11.82
C HIS A 64 3.10 17.66 12.06
N ILE A 65 2.02 16.86 11.99
CA ILE A 65 0.64 17.31 12.23
C ILE A 65 0.34 17.25 13.74
N PRO A 66 -0.40 18.21 14.34
CA PRO A 66 -0.71 18.15 15.78
C PRO A 66 -1.55 16.92 16.17
N PRO A 67 -1.33 16.31 17.36
CA PRO A 67 -2.04 15.12 17.82
C PRO A 67 -3.53 15.36 18.11
N THR A 68 -3.94 16.62 18.24
CA THR A 68 -5.34 17.02 18.41
C THR A 68 -6.14 16.96 17.11
N ALA A 69 -5.47 16.96 15.96
CA ALA A 69 -6.14 16.89 14.67
C ALA A 69 -6.83 15.53 14.49
N VAL A 70 -8.14 15.55 14.23
CA VAL A 70 -8.95 14.35 14.00
C VAL A 70 -8.41 13.55 12.81
N TYR A 71 -7.96 14.23 11.76
CA TYR A 71 -7.32 13.59 10.60
C TYR A 71 -6.13 12.72 11.00
N ARG A 72 -5.20 13.27 11.80
CA ARG A 72 -4.03 12.52 12.28
C ARG A 72 -4.44 11.27 13.07
N GLN A 73 -5.38 11.41 13.99
CA GLN A 73 -5.84 10.29 14.82
C GLN A 73 -6.46 9.16 13.97
N ALA A 74 -7.30 9.51 13.01
CA ALA A 74 -7.93 8.57 12.10
C ALA A 74 -6.90 7.85 11.21
N THR A 75 -6.03 8.62 10.54
CA THR A 75 -5.01 8.06 9.64
C THR A 75 -3.98 7.22 10.40
N GLU A 76 -3.55 7.63 11.59
CA GLU A 76 -2.64 6.82 12.41
C GLU A 76 -3.29 5.49 12.82
N SER A 77 -4.56 5.50 13.25
CA SER A 77 -5.28 4.28 13.64
C SER A 77 -5.38 3.29 12.48
N ILE A 78 -5.81 3.77 11.31
CA ILE A 78 -5.93 2.95 10.10
C ILE A 78 -4.57 2.41 9.68
N THR A 79 -3.55 3.26 9.62
CA THR A 79 -2.21 2.90 9.17
C THR A 79 -1.56 1.88 10.10
N LYS A 80 -1.66 2.07 11.42
CA LYS A 80 -1.14 1.12 12.43
C LYS A 80 -1.85 -0.23 12.35
N ASN A 81 -3.17 -0.23 12.17
CA ASN A 81 -3.95 -1.47 12.02
C ASN A 81 -3.50 -2.23 10.76
N ARG A 82 -3.47 -1.56 9.60
CA ARG A 82 -3.02 -2.16 8.33
C ARG A 82 -1.58 -2.66 8.43
N LEU A 83 -0.67 -1.87 9.02
CA LEU A 83 0.73 -2.25 9.23
C LEU A 83 0.84 -3.53 10.07
N LYS A 84 0.11 -3.64 11.18
CA LYS A 84 0.07 -4.84 12.03
C LYS A 84 -0.37 -6.09 11.26
N ILE A 85 -1.39 -5.97 10.41
CA ILE A 85 -1.85 -7.07 9.56
C ILE A 85 -0.76 -7.50 8.57
N VAL A 86 -0.15 -6.54 7.88
CA VAL A 86 0.90 -6.78 6.87
C VAL A 86 2.17 -7.36 7.52
N GLU A 87 2.52 -6.97 8.74
CA GLU A 87 3.67 -7.54 9.47
C GLU A 87 3.39 -8.97 9.95
N SER A 88 2.19 -9.22 10.50
CA SER A 88 1.81 -10.54 11.03
C SER A 88 1.66 -11.63 9.97
N THR A 89 1.26 -11.26 8.75
CA THR A 89 0.86 -12.21 7.71
C THR A 89 1.84 -12.16 6.53
N LYS A 90 2.31 -13.31 6.03
CA LYS A 90 3.21 -13.38 4.86
C LYS A 90 2.44 -13.59 3.55
N ASN A 91 1.31 -14.26 3.61
CA ASN A 91 0.47 -14.58 2.47
C ASN A 91 -0.29 -13.33 2.00
N VAL A 92 -0.16 -12.99 0.71
CA VAL A 92 -0.82 -11.82 0.11
C VAL A 92 -2.33 -11.93 0.17
N GLN A 93 -2.90 -13.11 -0.12
CA GLN A 93 -4.35 -13.29 -0.15
C GLN A 93 -4.98 -13.09 1.23
N GLU A 94 -4.37 -13.62 2.28
CA GLU A 94 -4.84 -13.40 3.65
C GLU A 94 -4.74 -11.94 4.09
N ILE A 95 -3.76 -11.19 3.57
CA ILE A 95 -3.66 -9.73 3.83
C ILE A 95 -4.82 -9.00 3.17
N GLU A 96 -5.14 -9.34 1.92
CA GLU A 96 -6.27 -8.77 1.17
C GLU A 96 -7.59 -9.02 1.87
N GLU A 97 -7.83 -10.26 2.32
CA GLU A 97 -9.04 -10.66 3.05
C GLU A 97 -9.16 -9.96 4.41
N LYS A 98 -8.07 -9.88 5.19
CA LYS A 98 -8.09 -9.23 6.52
C LYS A 98 -8.28 -7.72 6.46
N ILE A 99 -7.74 -7.06 5.43
CA ILE A 99 -7.88 -5.61 5.26
C ILE A 99 -9.22 -5.27 4.59
N GLY A 100 -9.68 -6.10 3.65
CA GLY A 100 -10.99 -5.94 3.01
C GLY A 100 -11.12 -4.68 2.14
N ALA A 101 -10.03 -4.19 1.55
CA ALA A 101 -10.03 -2.96 0.76
C ALA A 101 -9.40 -3.12 -0.64
N GLY A 102 -9.71 -4.24 -1.29
CA GLY A 102 -9.26 -4.57 -2.65
C GLY A 102 -7.99 -5.42 -2.69
N GLN A 103 -7.33 -5.44 -3.85
CA GLN A 103 -6.07 -6.15 -4.06
C GLN A 103 -4.89 -5.41 -3.44
N ILE A 104 -3.79 -6.11 -3.19
CA ILE A 104 -2.62 -5.53 -2.53
C ILE A 104 -1.97 -4.40 -3.33
N GLU A 105 -2.07 -4.43 -4.66
CA GLU A 105 -1.65 -3.33 -5.54
C GLU A 105 -2.50 -2.07 -5.34
N GLU A 106 -3.81 -2.21 -5.14
CA GLU A 106 -4.69 -1.08 -4.83
C GLU A 106 -4.38 -0.51 -3.44
N LEU A 107 -4.04 -1.37 -2.48
CA LEU A 107 -3.57 -0.92 -1.17
C LEU A 107 -2.27 -0.12 -1.25
N ILE A 108 -1.35 -0.50 -2.15
CA ILE A 108 -0.11 0.26 -2.39
C ILE A 108 -0.47 1.64 -2.91
N TRP A 109 -1.34 1.71 -3.91
CA TRP A 109 -1.76 2.98 -4.49
C TRP A 109 -2.44 3.87 -3.44
N GLN A 110 -3.37 3.33 -2.67
CA GLN A 110 -4.00 4.04 -1.54
C GLN A 110 -2.96 4.56 -0.54
N ALA A 111 -1.97 3.74 -0.16
CA ALA A 111 -0.94 4.14 0.79
C ALA A 111 -0.02 5.24 0.24
N GLU A 112 0.30 5.20 -1.06
CA GLU A 112 1.09 6.25 -1.72
C GLU A 112 0.31 7.56 -1.86
N ASP A 113 -0.98 7.49 -2.18
CA ASP A 113 -1.83 8.67 -2.27
C ASP A 113 -2.10 9.27 -0.89
N GLU A 114 -2.27 8.45 0.14
CA GLU A 114 -2.35 8.93 1.53
C GLU A 114 -1.06 9.66 1.93
N LEU A 115 0.11 9.12 1.57
CA LEU A 115 1.39 9.79 1.86
C LEU A 115 1.49 11.16 1.16
N LYS A 116 1.02 11.28 -0.09
CA LYS A 116 0.94 12.58 -0.79
C LYS A 116 -0.08 13.50 -0.15
N LEU A 117 -1.21 12.97 0.31
CA LEU A 117 -2.26 13.73 0.98
C LEU A 117 -1.74 14.31 2.30
N VAL A 118 -0.99 13.54 3.10
CA VAL A 118 -0.39 14.05 4.34
C VAL A 118 0.47 15.28 4.09
N ALA A 119 1.28 15.30 3.03
CA ALA A 119 2.08 16.47 2.66
C ALA A 119 1.21 17.71 2.33
N LYS A 120 0.05 17.50 1.67
CA LYS A 120 -0.90 18.58 1.41
C LYS A 120 -1.65 19.02 2.66
N MET A 121 -2.00 18.10 3.54
CA MET A 121 -2.69 18.40 4.80
C MET A 121 -1.81 19.22 5.74
N GLU A 122 -0.49 19.01 5.69
CA GLU A 122 0.49 19.86 6.37
C GLU A 122 0.46 21.32 5.86
N GLU A 123 0.29 21.52 4.56
CA GLU A 123 0.15 22.84 3.93
C GLU A 123 -1.22 23.48 4.24
N TRP A 124 -2.30 22.73 4.09
CA TRP A 124 -3.68 23.23 4.19
C TRP A 124 -4.17 23.44 5.62
N LYS A 125 -3.58 22.75 6.61
CA LYS A 125 -3.90 22.84 8.04
C LYS A 125 -5.41 22.83 8.35
N PRO A 126 -6.18 21.84 7.87
CA PRO A 126 -7.64 21.81 8.02
C PRO A 126 -8.14 21.59 9.45
N TRP A 127 -7.23 21.43 10.41
CA TRP A 127 -7.54 21.40 11.85
C TRP A 127 -7.66 22.79 12.46
N GLU A 128 -7.31 23.84 11.72
CA GLU A 128 -7.56 25.22 12.14
C GLU A 128 -9.06 25.57 12.02
N PRO A 129 -9.55 26.55 12.78
CA PRO A 129 -10.92 27.05 12.63
C PRO A 129 -11.21 27.51 11.20
N LEU A 130 -12.49 27.57 10.84
CA LEU A 130 -12.93 28.04 9.52
C LEU A 130 -12.32 29.42 9.21
N GLU A 131 -11.67 29.54 8.05
CA GLU A 131 -11.11 30.81 7.57
C GLU A 131 -12.22 31.84 7.29
N VAL A 132 -13.37 31.37 6.78
CA VAL A 132 -14.53 32.21 6.46
C VAL A 132 -15.78 31.60 7.10
N GLU A 133 -16.41 32.34 8.00
CA GLU A 133 -17.72 31.97 8.53
C GLU A 133 -18.78 32.07 7.42
N PRO A 134 -19.72 31.12 7.34
CA PRO A 134 -20.77 31.16 6.33
C PRO A 134 -21.67 32.39 6.54
N PRO A 135 -22.05 33.11 5.46
CA PRO A 135 -23.04 34.17 5.55
C PRO A 135 -24.35 33.67 6.17
N LYS A 136 -25.02 34.55 6.92
CA LYS A 136 -26.35 34.23 7.47
C LYS A 136 -27.31 33.89 6.33
N GLY A 137 -27.92 32.71 6.39
CA GLY A 137 -28.84 32.22 5.35
C GLY A 137 -28.21 31.38 4.23
N GLN A 138 -26.88 31.24 4.16
CA GLN A 138 -26.17 30.49 3.09
C GLN A 138 -26.64 29.04 2.94
N TRP A 139 -26.97 28.38 4.06
CA TRP A 139 -27.39 26.98 4.12
C TRP A 139 -28.88 26.82 4.47
N VAL A 140 -29.68 27.86 4.23
CA VAL A 140 -31.15 27.80 4.37
C VAL A 140 -31.73 27.43 3.02
N TYR A 141 -32.33 26.24 2.94
CA TYR A 141 -33.03 25.76 1.75
C TYR A 141 -34.55 25.88 1.94
N GLU A 142 -35.30 25.90 0.84
CA GLU A 142 -36.77 25.87 0.87
C GLU A 142 -37.27 24.65 1.67
N GLY A 143 -38.08 24.89 2.70
CA GLY A 143 -38.60 23.84 3.61
C GLY A 143 -37.78 23.61 4.89
N THR A 144 -36.69 24.34 5.12
CA THR A 144 -35.92 24.30 6.39
C THR A 144 -36.48 25.24 7.47
N GLU A 145 -37.68 25.76 7.28
CA GLU A 145 -38.42 26.53 8.28
C GLU A 145 -38.85 25.58 9.41
N LEU A 146 -37.95 25.34 10.35
CA LEU A 146 -38.27 24.75 11.65
C LEU A 146 -38.88 25.86 12.51
N GLY A 147 -40.12 25.62 12.96
CA GLY A 147 -40.87 26.52 13.84
C GLY A 147 -40.25 26.76 15.21
#